data_AF-A0A0P1HBX4-F1
#
_entry.id   AF-A0A0P1HBX4-F1
#
_cell.length_a   1.000
_cell.length_b   1.000
_cell.length_c   1.000
_cell.angle_alpha   90.00
_cell.angle_beta   90.00
_cell.angle_gamma   90.00
#
_symmetry.space_group_name_H-M   'P 1'
#
loop_
_entity.id
_entity.type
_entity.pdbx_description
1 polymer ?
#
loop_
_entity_poly.entity_id
_entity_poly.type
_entity_poly.pdbx_seq_one_letter_code
_entity_poly.pdbx_strand_id
1 'polypeptide(L)'
;MTATSESHENRLKRLTMRSMRRGIKEMDILLSAYAAANLAQMEPAKLDLYDQLLHENDQDLYQWVTGQVAAPANYAGLMDEIAQTHQKT
;
A
#
# COMPACT_ATOMS: atom_id res chain seq x y z
N MET A 1 -12.77 26.97 2.85
CA MET A 1 -11.58 27.00 1.96
C MET A 1 -11.60 25.70 1.19
N THR A 2 -11.74 25.77 -0.13
CA THR A 2 -12.06 24.66 -1.04
C THR A 2 -10.94 23.61 -1.07
N ALA A 3 -11.25 22.38 -0.67
CA ALA A 3 -10.38 21.23 -0.92
C ALA A 3 -10.34 20.99 -2.43
N THR A 4 -9.20 21.22 -3.06
CA THR A 4 -8.99 20.88 -4.47
C THR A 4 -8.94 19.36 -4.57
N SER A 5 -10.05 18.75 -4.99
CA SER A 5 -10.09 17.31 -5.29
C SER A 5 -9.02 17.00 -6.32
N GLU A 6 -8.06 16.16 -5.97
CA GLU A 6 -7.05 15.72 -6.93
C GLU A 6 -7.67 14.86 -8.04
N SER A 7 -7.06 14.87 -9.22
CA SER A 7 -7.47 13.94 -10.28
C SER A 7 -7.06 12.50 -9.92
N HIS A 8 -7.82 11.53 -10.44
CA HIS A 8 -7.53 10.11 -10.23
C HIS A 8 -6.11 9.73 -10.67
N GLU A 9 -5.66 10.23 -11.82
CA GLU A 9 -4.30 9.99 -12.32
C GLU A 9 -3.21 10.54 -11.40
N ASN A 10 -3.42 11.77 -10.88
CA ASN A 10 -2.49 12.37 -9.93
C ASN A 10 -2.42 11.59 -8.62
N ARG A 11 -3.57 11.09 -8.17
CA ARG A 11 -3.67 10.22 -7.01
C ARG A 11 -2.87 8.93 -7.21
N LEU A 12 -3.09 8.21 -8.31
CA LEU A 12 -2.36 6.97 -8.61
C LEU A 12 -0.86 7.23 -8.65
N LYS A 13 -0.43 8.31 -9.34
CA LYS A 13 0.99 8.68 -9.41
C LYS A 13 1.58 8.96 -8.03
N ARG A 14 0.87 9.67 -7.15
CA ARG A 14 1.32 9.89 -5.76
C ARG A 14 1.49 8.57 -5.02
N LEU A 15 0.49 7.69 -5.08
CA LEU A 15 0.50 6.41 -4.38
C LEU A 15 1.63 5.50 -4.87
N THR A 16 1.85 5.43 -6.19
CA THR A 16 3.01 4.72 -6.77
C THR A 16 4.32 5.27 -6.23
N MET A 17 4.52 6.59 -6.25
CA MET A 17 5.76 7.20 -5.74
C MET A 17 5.98 6.93 -4.25
N ARG A 18 4.92 6.93 -3.43
CA ARG A 18 5.00 6.63 -1.99
C ARG A 18 5.29 5.15 -1.72
N SER A 19 4.91 4.28 -2.64
CA SER A 19 5.19 2.84 -2.55
C SER A 19 6.66 2.50 -2.80
N MET A 20 7.36 3.37 -3.56
CA MET A 20 8.79 3.26 -3.92
C MET A 20 9.74 4.05 -3.01
N ARG A 21 9.25 4.64 -1.91
CA ARG A 21 10.06 5.49 -1.02
C ARG A 21 9.92 5.03 0.42
N ARG A 22 10.20 3.75 0.63
CA ARG A 22 10.14 3.12 1.95
C ARG A 22 11.51 3.13 2.62
N GLY A 23 11.52 3.14 3.94
CA GLY A 23 12.70 3.18 4.79
C GLY A 23 13.47 1.85 4.83
N ILE A 24 12.84 0.72 4.48
CA ILE A 24 13.51 -0.57 4.33
C ILE A 24 13.28 -1.16 2.93
N LYS A 25 14.29 -1.85 2.41
CA LYS A 25 14.33 -2.37 1.04
C LYS A 25 13.23 -3.40 0.78
N GLU A 26 12.93 -4.23 1.77
CA GLU A 26 11.90 -5.26 1.68
C GLU A 26 10.53 -4.64 1.42
N MET A 27 10.15 -3.62 2.19
CA MET A 27 8.88 -2.92 2.00
C MET A 27 8.84 -2.14 0.69
N ASP A 28 9.97 -1.56 0.27
CA ASP A 28 10.08 -0.90 -1.03
C ASP A 28 9.74 -1.84 -2.18
N ILE A 29 10.35 -3.03 -2.20
CA ILE A 29 10.11 -4.05 -3.23
C ILE A 29 8.66 -4.53 -3.19
N LEU A 30 8.16 -4.89 -2.00
CA LEU A 30 6.81 -5.44 -1.84
C LEU A 30 5.73 -4.46 -2.26
N LEU A 31 5.78 -3.22 -1.74
CA LEU A 31 4.76 -2.23 -2.03
C LEU A 31 4.86 -1.73 -3.46
N SER A 32 6.07 -1.60 -4.02
CA SER A 32 6.23 -1.23 -5.44
C SER A 32 5.64 -2.28 -6.38
N ALA A 33 5.88 -3.57 -6.13
CA ALA A 33 5.32 -4.66 -6.93
C ALA A 33 3.78 -4.69 -6.81
N TYR A 34 3.26 -4.60 -5.58
CA TYR A 34 1.82 -4.59 -5.34
C TYR A 34 1.15 -3.37 -6.00
N ALA A 35 1.74 -2.19 -5.87
CA ALA A 35 1.24 -0.95 -6.45
C ALA A 35 1.18 -1.04 -7.97
N ALA A 36 2.24 -1.51 -8.62
CA ALA A 36 2.31 -1.65 -10.07
C ALA A 36 1.25 -2.61 -10.63
N ALA A 37 0.96 -3.69 -9.90
CA ALA A 37 -0.03 -4.69 -10.33
C ALA A 37 -1.49 -4.27 -10.08
N ASN A 38 -1.76 -3.49 -9.03
CA ASN A 38 -3.14 -3.33 -8.54
C ASN A 38 -3.68 -1.89 -8.62
N LEU A 39 -2.86 -0.85 -8.46
CA LEU A 39 -3.37 0.53 -8.28
C LEU A 39 -4.31 1.02 -9.40
N ALA A 40 -4.03 0.66 -10.65
CA ALA A 40 -4.81 1.08 -11.80
C ALA A 40 -6.24 0.48 -11.84
N GLN A 41 -6.49 -0.61 -11.12
CA GLN A 41 -7.77 -1.34 -11.10
C GLN A 41 -8.48 -1.20 -9.74
N MET A 42 -7.92 -0.45 -8.80
CA MET A 42 -8.51 -0.29 -7.48
C MET A 42 -9.68 0.70 -7.50
N GLU A 43 -10.76 0.30 -6.84
CA GLU A 43 -11.87 1.19 -6.52
C GLU A 43 -11.44 2.31 -5.55
N PRO A 44 -12.10 3.48 -5.59
CA PRO A 44 -11.73 4.65 -4.78
C PRO A 44 -11.57 4.36 -3.28
N ALA A 45 -12.49 3.57 -2.70
CA ALA A 45 -12.44 3.23 -1.27
C ALA A 45 -11.19 2.40 -0.90
N LYS A 46 -10.73 1.54 -1.82
CA LYS A 46 -9.51 0.74 -1.61
C LYS A 46 -8.26 1.59 -1.78
N LEU A 47 -8.28 2.57 -2.69
CA LEU A 47 -7.22 3.58 -2.78
C LEU A 47 -7.13 4.44 -1.52
N ASP A 48 -8.26 4.73 -0.85
CA ASP A 48 -8.28 5.49 0.41
C ASP A 48 -7.63 4.69 1.54
N LEU A 49 -7.98 3.40 1.62
CA LEU A 49 -7.38 2.48 2.59
C LEU A 49 -5.89 2.28 2.33
N TYR A 50 -5.48 2.14 1.06
CA TYR A 50 -4.08 2.00 0.68
C TYR A 50 -3.27 3.27 1.01
N ASP A 51 -3.81 4.46 0.77
CA ASP A 51 -3.12 5.71 1.14
C ASP A 51 -2.91 5.78 2.65
N GLN A 52 -3.92 5.42 3.46
CA GLN A 52 -3.79 5.35 4.92
C GLN A 52 -2.69 4.38 5.33
N LEU A 53 -2.66 3.19 4.73
CA LEU A 53 -1.64 2.17 4.97
C LEU A 53 -0.22 2.67 4.66
N LEU A 54 -0.04 3.49 3.61
CA LEU A 54 1.25 4.08 3.27
C LEU A 54 1.74 5.14 4.28
N HIS A 55 0.93 5.55 5.26
CA HIS A 55 1.37 6.39 6.38
C HIS A 55 1.92 5.58 7.55
N GLU A 56 1.69 4.27 7.58
CA GLU A 56 2.21 3.39 8.64
C GLU A 56 3.73 3.21 8.51
N ASN A 57 4.36 2.89 9.65
CA ASN A 57 5.80 2.67 9.72
C ASN A 57 6.20 1.38 8.99
N ASP A 58 7.36 1.40 8.33
CA ASP A 58 7.86 0.23 7.60
C ASP A 58 8.10 -1.01 8.45
N GLN A 59 8.51 -0.83 9.71
CA GLN A 59 8.70 -1.93 10.63
C GLN A 59 7.38 -2.63 10.95
N ASP A 60 6.31 -1.86 11.17
CA ASP A 60 4.98 -2.39 11.47
C ASP A 60 4.40 -3.10 10.23
N LEU A 61 4.49 -2.46 9.06
CA LEU A 61 4.08 -3.07 7.79
C LEU A 61 4.82 -4.39 7.53
N TYR A 62 6.12 -4.43 7.82
CA TYR A 62 6.93 -5.63 7.67
C TYR A 62 6.50 -6.74 8.65
N GLN A 63 6.20 -6.40 9.90
CA GLN A 63 5.69 -7.37 10.88
C GLN A 63 4.32 -7.92 10.48
N TRP A 64 3.46 -7.10 9.89
CA TRP A 64 2.14 -7.54 9.41
C TRP A 64 2.24 -8.44 8.19
N VAL A 65 3.01 -8.04 7.16
CA VAL A 65 3.13 -8.82 5.92
C VAL A 65 3.82 -10.17 6.15
N THR A 66 4.71 -10.26 7.14
CA THR A 66 5.38 -11.51 7.53
C THR A 66 4.57 -12.35 8.53
N GLY A 67 3.43 -11.84 9.00
CA GLY A 67 2.58 -12.53 9.98
C GLY A 67 3.16 -12.59 11.40
N GLN A 68 4.22 -11.82 11.70
CA GLN A 68 4.79 -11.72 13.05
C GLN A 68 3.81 -11.04 14.02
N VAL A 69 3.05 -10.07 13.51
CA VAL A 69 2.01 -9.35 14.25
C VAL A 69 0.75 -9.30 13.39
N ALA A 70 -0.41 -9.43 14.02
CA ALA A 70 -1.68 -9.26 13.32
C ALA A 70 -1.85 -7.80 12.88
N ALA A 71 -2.16 -7.60 11.60
CA ALA A 71 -2.52 -6.28 11.09
C ALA A 71 -3.81 -5.77 11.77
N PRO A 72 -3.98 -4.44 11.92
CA PRO A 72 -5.26 -3.84 12.25
C PRO A 72 -6.38 -4.35 11.33
N ALA A 73 -7.58 -4.54 11.86
CA ALA A 73 -8.68 -5.19 11.15
C ALA A 73 -9.05 -4.50 9.82
N ASN A 74 -8.90 -3.17 9.75
CA ASN A 74 -9.12 -2.39 8.53
C ASN A 74 -8.07 -2.67 7.45
N TYR A 75 -6.84 -3.07 7.81
CA TYR A 75 -5.76 -3.37 6.87
C TYR A 75 -5.59 -4.85 6.58
N ALA A 76 -6.21 -5.75 7.36
CA ALA A 76 -6.01 -7.20 7.26
C ALA A 76 -6.14 -7.74 5.83
N GLY A 77 -7.25 -7.45 5.14
CA GLY A 77 -7.43 -7.90 3.76
C GLY A 77 -6.40 -7.33 2.78
N LEU A 78 -6.00 -6.06 2.96
CA LEU A 78 -4.99 -5.43 2.12
C LEU A 78 -3.59 -6.02 2.37
N MET A 79 -3.27 -6.33 3.62
CA MET A 79 -2.03 -7.00 4.02
C MET A 79 -1.96 -8.43 3.47
N ASP A 80 -3.06 -9.17 3.48
CA ASP A 80 -3.13 -10.51 2.89
C ASP A 80 -2.83 -10.48 1.39
N GLU A 81 -3.34 -9.49 0.67
CA GLU A 81 -3.06 -9.31 -0.77
C GLU A 81 -1.60 -8.94 -1.04
N ILE A 82 -1.02 -8.05 -0.23
CA ILE A 82 0.40 -7.67 -0.32
C ILE A 82 1.29 -8.89 -0.03
N ALA A 83 0.97 -9.68 1.00
CA ALA A 83 1.71 -10.88 1.35
C ALA A 83 1.65 -11.96 0.25
N GLN A 84 0.53 -12.06 -0.47
CA GLN A 84 0.39 -12.97 -1.62
C GLN A 84 1.21 -12.53 -2.84
N THR A 85 1.47 -11.23 -2.98
CA THR A 85 2.30 -10.69 -4.06
C THR A 85 3.74 -11.19 -3.95
N HIS A 86 4.24 -11.37 -2.72
CA HIS A 86 5.57 -11.96 -2.44
C HIS A 86 5.66 -13.45 -2.78
N GLN A 87 4.57 -14.21 -2.57
CA GLN A 87 4.58 -15.67 -2.69
C GLN A 87 4.51 -16.17 -4.14
N LYS A 88 4.15 -15.31 -5.10
CA LYS A 88 4.00 -15.66 -6.52
C LYS A 88 5.27 -15.48 -7.37
N THR A 89 6.45 -15.34 -6.73
CA THR A 89 7.75 -15.25 -7.43
C THR A 89 8.52 -16.57 -7.34
#